data_AF-A0A838IF54-F1
#
_entry.id   AF-A0A838IF54-F1
#
_cell.length_a   1.000
_cell.length_b   1.000
_cell.length_c   1.000
_cell.angle_alpha   90.00
_cell.angle_beta   90.00
_cell.angle_gamma   90.00
#
_symmetry.space_group_name_H-M   'P 1'
#
loop_
_entity.id
_entity.type
_entity.pdbx_description
1 polymer ?
#
loop_
_entity_poly.entity_id
_entity_poly.type
_entity_poly.pdbx_seq_one_letter_code
_entity_poly.pdbx_strand_id
1 'polypeptide(L)' 'AGVFAHEAKRSGADPHVSEVDICRAIREVASETGARPDRLLMVDYQQHAADDRSLPSLSDVFSAFGSWKRARRAAATSA' A
#
# COMPACT_ATOMS: atom_id res chain seq x y z
N ALA A 1 -18.93 12.45 -11.72
CA ALA A 1 -17.61 12.70 -12.35
C ALA A 1 -16.63 11.72 -11.72
N GLY A 2 -16.41 10.57 -12.36
CA GLY A 2 -15.48 9.55 -11.89
C GLY A 2 -14.13 9.77 -12.53
N VAL A 3 -13.13 10.16 -11.74
CA VAL A 3 -11.75 10.30 -12.22
C VAL A 3 -11.09 8.93 -12.08
N PHE A 4 -11.39 8.04 -13.02
CA PHE A 4 -10.59 6.85 -13.27
C PHE A 4 -9.98 6.99 -14.65
N ALA A 5 -8.73 6.54 -14.78
CA ALA A 5 -7.87 6.60 -15.95
C ALA A 5 -7.08 7.91 -16.11
N HIS A 6 -6.03 8.04 -15.30
CA HIS A 6 -4.80 8.65 -15.81
C HIS A 6 -3.55 8.05 -15.16
N GLU A 7 -3.00 7.00 -15.75
CA GLU A 7 -1.56 6.81 -16.03
C GLU A 7 -1.38 5.47 -16.76
N ALA A 8 -1.35 5.44 -18.09
CA ALA A 8 -0.18 5.74 -18.92
C ALA A 8 0.97 4.74 -18.76
N LYS A 9 0.81 3.59 -19.42
CA LYS A 9 1.84 2.86 -20.18
C LYS A 9 3.28 3.36 -19.99
N ARG A 10 4.00 2.77 -19.03
CA ARG A 10 5.46 2.64 -19.07
C ARG A 10 5.84 1.19 -19.37
N SER A 11 6.72 1.08 -20.35
CA SER A 11 7.22 -0.12 -20.98
C SER A 11 7.96 -1.05 -20.03
N GLY A 12 7.59 -2.34 -20.05
CA GLY A 12 8.33 -3.53 -19.62
C GLY A 12 9.31 -3.43 -18.44
N ALA A 13 8.86 -3.74 -17.22
CA ALA A 13 9.63 -4.35 -16.12
C ALA A 13 8.71 -4.42 -14.89
N ASP A 14 8.18 -5.62 -14.56
CA ASP A 14 7.27 -5.93 -13.43
C ASP A 14 6.03 -5.02 -13.28
N PRO A 15 4.82 -5.54 -13.00
CA PRO A 15 3.72 -4.69 -12.60
C PRO A 15 4.04 -4.06 -11.24
N HIS A 16 4.77 -2.94 -11.24
CA HIS A 16 5.06 -2.17 -10.04
C HIS A 16 3.72 -1.77 -9.43
N VAL A 17 3.45 -2.27 -8.23
CA VAL A 17 2.24 -1.92 -7.47
C VAL A 17 2.19 -0.40 -7.31
N SER A 18 1.06 0.21 -7.66
CA SER A 18 0.91 1.66 -7.57
C SER A 18 0.91 2.14 -6.11
N GLU A 19 1.34 3.38 -5.87
CA GLU A 19 1.25 4.01 -4.55
C GLU A 19 -0.20 4.04 -4.01
N VAL A 20 -1.18 4.17 -4.91
CA VAL A 20 -2.62 4.14 -4.58
C VAL A 20 -3.04 2.77 -4.06
N ASP A 21 -2.62 1.69 -4.74
CA ASP A 21 -2.93 0.32 -4.32
C ASP A 21 -2.25 -0.02 -2.99
N ILE A 22 -1.01 0.43 -2.78
CA ILE A 22 -0.31 0.29 -1.50
C ILE A 22 -1.06 1.04 -0.38
N CYS A 23 -1.50 2.27 -0.62
CA CYS A 23 -2.26 3.03 0.36
C CYS A 23 -3.60 2.35 0.69
N ARG A 24 -4.28 1.77 -0.32
CA ARG A 24 -5.50 0.99 -0.11
C ARG A 24 -5.22 -0.25 0.75
N ALA A 25 -4.21 -1.04 0.42
CA ALA A 25 -3.83 -2.23 1.18
C ALA A 25 -3.48 -1.92 2.64
N ILE A 26 -2.73 -0.84 2.90
CA ILE A 26 -2.42 -0.40 4.27
C ILE A 26 -3.70 -0.05 5.04
N ARG A 27 -4.69 0.58 4.38
CA ARG A 27 -5.98 0.90 5.03
C ARG A 27 -6.82 -0.33 5.30
N GLU A 28 -6.83 -1.30 4.38
CA GLU A 28 -7.54 -2.57 4.54
C GLU A 28 -7.00 -3.33 5.76
N VAL A 29 -5.68 -3.56 5.81
CA VAL A 29 -5.06 -4.25 6.96
C VAL A 29 -5.21 -3.46 8.26
N ALA A 30 -5.10 -2.12 8.23
CA ALA A 30 -5.35 -1.31 9.41
C ALA A 30 -6.79 -1.48 9.92
N SER A 31 -7.77 -1.56 9.02
CA SER A 31 -9.17 -1.78 9.38
C SER A 31 -9.41 -3.17 9.97
N GLU A 32 -8.81 -4.21 9.38
CA GLU A 32 -8.89 -5.60 9.87
C GLU A 32 -8.28 -5.78 11.26
N THR A 33 -7.20 -5.06 11.55
CA THR A 33 -6.50 -5.09 12.84
C THR A 33 -7.07 -4.10 13.87
N GLY A 34 -8.08 -3.31 13.50
CA GLY A 34 -8.63 -2.25 14.37
C GLY A 34 -7.67 -1.09 14.63
N ALA A 35 -6.64 -0.95 13.80
CA ALA A 35 -5.65 0.13 13.87
C ALA A 35 -6.03 1.31 12.96
N ARG A 36 -5.40 2.46 13.21
CA ARG A 36 -5.38 3.55 12.23
C ARG A 36 -4.23 3.33 11.25
N PRO A 37 -4.36 3.71 9.96
CA PRO A 37 -3.27 3.54 8.98
C PRO A 37 -1.94 4.12 9.46
N ASP A 38 -1.93 5.32 10.04
CA ASP A 38 -0.73 5.97 10.56
C ASP A 38 -0.07 5.26 11.76
N ARG A 39 -0.82 4.37 12.43
CA ARG A 39 -0.40 3.60 13.61
C ARG A 39 -0.18 2.12 13.32
N LEU A 40 -0.50 1.63 12.11
CA LEU A 40 -0.27 0.24 11.74
C LEU A 40 1.22 -0.11 11.88
N LEU A 41 1.51 -1.21 12.58
CA LEU A 41 2.86 -1.72 12.72
C LEU A 41 3.25 -2.48 11.46
N MET A 42 4.53 -2.38 11.10
CA MET A 42 5.06 -3.05 9.92
C MET A 42 4.93 -4.57 10.03
N VAL A 43 5.08 -5.12 11.24
CA VAL A 43 4.97 -6.57 11.49
C VAL A 43 3.55 -7.08 11.29
N ASP A 44 2.53 -6.32 11.70
CA ASP A 44 1.13 -6.69 11.50
C ASP A 44 0.82 -6.74 10.00
N TYR A 45 1.26 -5.72 9.25
CA TYR A 45 1.12 -5.71 7.79
C TYR A 45 1.85 -6.89 7.12
N GLN A 46 3.07 -7.18 7.56
CA GLN A 46 3.86 -8.28 6.99
C GLN A 46 3.21 -9.64 7.23
N GLN A 47 2.57 -9.85 8.39
CA GLN A 47 1.83 -11.08 8.68
C GLN A 47 0.64 -11.24 7.74
N HIS A 48 -0.16 -10.18 7.56
CA HIS A 48 -1.26 -10.20 6.60
C HIS A 48 -0.77 -10.45 5.17
N ALA A 49 0.30 -9.77 4.73
CA ALA A 49 0.85 -9.95 3.38
C ALA A 49 1.50 -11.33 3.16
N ALA A 50 1.87 -12.05 4.23
CA ALA A 50 2.33 -13.43 4.14
C ALA A 50 1.17 -14.41 3.91
N ASP A 51 0.01 -14.12 4.49
CA ASP A 51 -1.20 -14.94 4.39
C ASP A 51 -2.05 -14.59 3.14
N ASP A 52 -2.01 -13.34 2.69
CA ASP A 52 -2.72 -12.83 1.52
C ASP A 52 -1.75 -12.31 0.45
N ARG A 53 -1.57 -13.10 -0.61
CA ARG A 53 -0.71 -12.78 -1.76
C ARG A 53 -1.24 -11.66 -2.65
N SER A 54 -2.46 -11.19 -2.44
CA SER A 54 -3.00 -10.03 -3.15
C SER A 54 -2.49 -8.71 -2.55
N LEU A 55 -1.99 -8.74 -1.31
CA LEU A 55 -1.39 -7.58 -0.68
C LEU A 55 0.01 -7.30 -1.25
N PRO A 56 0.36 -6.02 -1.45
CA PRO A 56 1.72 -5.63 -1.82
C PRO A 56 2.75 -6.11 -0.80
N SER A 57 3.89 -6.59 -1.28
CA SER A 57 4.97 -7.01 -0.38
C SER A 57 5.63 -5.80 0.28
N LEU A 58 6.35 -6.01 1.39
CA LEU A 58 7.16 -4.92 1.97
C LEU A 58 8.19 -4.36 0.99
N SER A 59 8.71 -5.18 0.08
CA SER A 59 9.61 -4.73 -0.99
C SER A 59 8.93 -3.75 -1.93
N ASP A 60 7.66 -3.99 -2.30
CA ASP A 60 6.87 -3.07 -3.12
C ASP A 60 6.61 -1.75 -2.36
N VAL A 61 6.24 -1.85 -1.08
CA VAL A 61 6.03 -0.69 -0.21
C VAL A 61 7.29 0.18 -0.11
N PHE A 62 8.46 -0.44 0.07
CA PHE A 62 9.72 0.29 0.14
C PHE A 62 10.18 0.83 -1.21
N SER A 63 9.94 0.10 -2.30
CA SER A 63 10.26 0.58 -3.64
C SER A 63 9.47 1.84 -4.00
N ALA A 64 8.20 1.92 -3.58
CA ALA A 64 7.35 3.08 -3.83
C ALA A 64 7.61 4.26 -2.86
N PHE A 65 7.68 4.01 -1.54
CA PHE A 65 7.70 5.10 -0.54
C PHE A 65 9.06 5.33 0.13
N GLY A 66 10.02 4.43 -0.07
CA GLY A 66 11.34 4.42 0.58
C GLY A 66 11.33 4.05 2.07
N SER A 67 10.18 4.12 2.75
CA SER A 67 10.05 3.71 4.16
C SER A 67 8.61 3.42 4.56
N TRP A 68 8.44 2.52 5.52
CA TRP A 68 7.13 2.19 6.11
C TRP A 68 6.42 3.41 6.69
N LYS A 69 7.16 4.27 7.42
CA LYS A 69 6.62 5.48 8.04
C LYS A 69 6.01 6.43 7.01
N ARG A 70 6.64 6.57 5.83
CA ARG A 70 6.10 7.39 4.73
C ARG A 70 4.85 6.77 4.13
N ALA A 71 4.88 5.49 3.81
CA ALA A 71 3.74 4.76 3.24
C ALA A 71 2.49 4.86 4.12
N ARG A 72 2.61 4.56 5.42
CA ARG A 72 1.47 4.58 6.34
C ARG A 72 0.91 5.98 6.61
N ARG A 73 1.76 7.02 6.52
CA ARG A 73 1.33 8.42 6.61
C ARG A 73 0.61 8.86 5.33
N ALA A 74 1.08 8.44 4.17
CA ALA A 74 0.39 8.66 2.90
C ALA A 74 -0.99 7.99 2.91
N ALA A 75 -1.06 6.72 3.32
CA ALA A 75 -2.31 5.97 3.43
C ALA A 75 -3.35 6.62 4.35
N ALA A 76 -2.91 7.32 5.41
CA ALA A 76 -3.75 8.07 6.34
C ALA A 76 -4.24 9.43 5.80
N THR A 77 -3.60 9.97 4.76
CA THR A 77 -3.88 11.31 4.22
C THR A 77 -4.58 11.26 2.86
N SER A 78 -4.31 10.23 2.06
CA SER A 78 -4.94 10.02 0.76
C SER A 78 -6.37 9.51 0.95
N ALA A 79 -7.37 10.37 0.79
CA ALA A 79 -8.80 10.02 0.81
C ALA A 79 -9.24 9.43 -0.54
#